data_AF-A0A7Y6A9A6-F1
#
_entry.id   AF-A0A7Y6A9A6-F1
#
_cell.length_a   1.000
_cell.length_b   1.000
_cell.length_c   1.000
_cell.angle_alpha   90.00
_cell.angle_beta   90.00
_cell.angle_gamma   90.00
#
_symmetry.space_group_name_H-M   'P 1'
#
loop_
_entity.id
_entity.type
_entity.pdbx_description
1 polymer ?
#
loop_
_entity_poly.entity_id
_entity_poly.type
_entity_poly.pdbx_seq_one_letter_code
_entity_poly.pdbx_strand_id
1 'polypeptide(L)'
;MTEQPWQDRFDQLLAGGHADSGDPVDAGAQLVVSAADGTEVFRHGLARHHRTDSEDPQLIWIRPLVGGAAAPDGTYVFNLSLTRRRSLRWTAAQLDTSGSVQLRLSSGETALIQPAEGEELAEVQRWDRFTDLLTRDEEAALDELDGDSWHGRYA
;
A
#
# COMPACT_ATOMS: atom_id res chain seq x y z
N MET A 1 23.94 3.43 6.97
CA MET A 1 23.21 2.17 6.75
C MET A 1 23.13 1.98 5.25
N THR A 2 23.56 0.83 4.73
CA THR A 2 23.39 0.51 3.32
C THR A 2 21.91 0.16 3.14
N GLU A 3 21.15 0.98 2.41
CA GLU A 3 19.77 0.65 2.04
C GLU A 3 19.75 -0.71 1.32
N GLN A 4 18.81 -1.58 1.70
CA GLN A 4 18.73 -2.90 1.12
C GLN A 4 18.08 -2.76 -0.27
N PRO A 5 18.57 -3.44 -1.33
CA PRO A 5 18.06 -3.26 -2.70
C PRO A 5 16.54 -3.46 -2.87
N TRP A 6 15.91 -4.20 -1.97
CA TRP A 6 14.46 -4.39 -2.00
C TRP A 6 13.68 -3.17 -1.47
N GLN A 7 14.26 -2.35 -0.59
CA GLN A 7 13.62 -1.14 -0.04
C GLN A 7 13.50 -0.08 -1.13
N ASP A 8 14.58 0.19 -1.86
CA ASP A 8 14.55 1.09 -3.01
C ASP A 8 13.50 0.65 -4.05
N ARG A 9 13.41 -0.66 -4.29
CA ARG A 9 12.42 -1.20 -5.22
C ARG A 9 10.99 -1.10 -4.67
N PHE A 10 10.80 -1.32 -3.37
CA PHE A 10 9.53 -1.15 -2.71
C PHE A 10 9.03 0.31 -2.83
N ASP A 11 9.91 1.27 -2.57
CA ASP A 11 9.62 2.70 -2.71
C ASP A 11 9.27 3.05 -4.16
N GLN A 12 10.02 2.54 -5.14
CA GLN A 12 9.74 2.71 -6.57
C GLN A 12 8.40 2.11 -7.00
N LEU A 13 8.03 0.94 -6.46
CA LEU A 13 6.75 0.28 -6.77
C LEU A 13 5.59 1.13 -6.26
N LEU A 14 5.64 1.57 -4.99
CA LEU A 14 4.60 2.42 -4.40
C LEU A 14 4.50 3.78 -5.07
N ALA A 15 5.63 4.39 -5.41
CA ALA A 15 5.66 5.68 -6.09
C ALA A 15 5.16 5.60 -7.54
N GLY A 16 5.05 4.40 -8.14
CA GLY A 16 4.70 4.25 -9.55
C GLY A 16 5.86 4.55 -10.51
N GLY A 17 7.11 4.55 -10.02
CA GLY A 17 8.32 4.86 -10.81
C GLY A 17 8.68 3.82 -11.89
N HIS A 18 7.79 2.87 -12.13
CA HIS A 18 7.89 1.82 -13.15
C HIS A 18 6.84 1.96 -14.26
N ALA A 19 6.12 3.10 -14.32
CA ALA A 19 5.19 3.40 -15.39
C ALA A 19 5.90 3.54 -16.74
N ASP A 20 5.46 2.79 -17.75
CA ASP A 20 5.99 2.88 -19.12
C ASP A 20 5.71 4.25 -19.78
N SER A 21 4.63 4.93 -19.37
CA SER A 21 4.26 6.27 -19.84
C SER A 21 5.19 7.37 -19.30
N GLY A 22 5.93 7.08 -18.22
CA GLY A 22 6.66 8.06 -17.43
C GLY A 22 5.78 8.88 -16.48
N ASP A 23 4.46 8.67 -16.46
CA ASP A 23 3.56 9.28 -15.49
C ASP A 23 3.35 8.32 -14.29
N PRO A 24 3.82 8.65 -13.08
CA PRO A 24 3.71 7.77 -11.93
C PRO A 24 2.27 7.44 -11.50
N VAL A 25 1.27 8.21 -11.93
CA VAL A 25 -0.15 7.93 -11.62
C VAL A 25 -0.73 6.79 -12.47
N ASP A 26 -0.10 6.47 -13.60
CA ASP A 26 -0.49 5.35 -14.46
C ASP A 26 -0.06 4.00 -13.90
N ALA A 27 0.78 3.99 -12.86
CA ALA A 27 1.26 2.80 -12.19
C ALA A 27 1.04 2.88 -10.66
N GLY A 28 1.25 1.75 -10.01
CA GLY A 28 1.14 1.63 -8.55
C GLY A 28 1.55 0.23 -8.12
N ALA A 29 1.37 -0.07 -6.84
CA ALA A 29 1.68 -1.39 -6.30
C ALA A 29 0.42 -2.07 -5.76
N GLN A 30 0.44 -3.40 -5.77
CA GLN A 30 -0.50 -4.25 -5.07
C GLN A 30 0.24 -5.13 -4.06
N LEU A 31 -0.46 -5.47 -2.98
CA LEU A 31 -0.04 -6.49 -2.04
C LEU A 31 -0.79 -7.78 -2.34
N VAL A 32 -0.05 -8.87 -2.47
CA VAL A 32 -0.58 -10.23 -2.47
C VAL A 32 -0.01 -10.98 -1.27
N VAL A 33 -0.87 -11.59 -0.45
CA VAL A 33 -0.43 -12.44 0.66
C VAL A 33 -0.86 -13.86 0.39
N SER A 34 0.08 -14.79 0.51
CA SER A 34 -0.14 -16.22 0.39
C SER A 34 0.14 -16.93 1.71
N ALA A 35 -0.70 -17.90 2.04
CA ALA A 35 -0.47 -18.85 3.12
C ALA A 35 0.75 -19.75 2.83
N ALA A 36 1.17 -20.52 3.84
CA ALA A 36 2.35 -21.39 3.73
C ALA A 36 2.23 -22.48 2.65
N ASP A 37 1.01 -22.85 2.26
CA ASP A 37 0.73 -23.80 1.18
C ASP A 37 0.69 -23.15 -0.22
N GLY A 38 0.90 -21.83 -0.30
CA GLY A 38 0.86 -21.04 -1.52
C GLY A 38 -0.53 -20.48 -1.88
N THR A 39 -1.56 -20.78 -1.10
CA THR A 39 -2.92 -20.26 -1.34
C THR A 39 -2.93 -18.75 -1.12
N GLU A 40 -3.39 -17.99 -2.11
CA GLU A 40 -3.62 -16.55 -1.94
C GLU A 40 -4.78 -16.32 -0.95
N VAL A 41 -4.52 -15.51 0.07
CA VAL A 41 -5.49 -15.18 1.13
C VAL A 41 -5.86 -13.71 1.17
N PHE A 42 -5.11 -12.86 0.46
CA PHE A 42 -5.32 -11.42 0.44
C PHE A 42 -4.72 -10.81 -0.83
N ARG A 43 -5.47 -9.92 -1.49
CA ARG A 43 -4.99 -9.11 -2.61
C ARG A 43 -5.68 -7.76 -2.62
N HIS A 44 -4.90 -6.69 -2.58
CA HIS A 44 -5.41 -5.32 -2.69
C HIS A 44 -4.33 -4.39 -3.26
N GLY A 45 -4.76 -3.34 -3.97
CA GLY A 45 -3.91 -2.19 -4.28
C GLY A 45 -3.36 -1.55 -3.00
N LEU A 46 -2.21 -0.88 -3.11
CA LEU A 46 -1.58 -0.16 -2.01
C LEU A 46 -1.66 1.34 -2.25
N ALA A 47 -1.98 2.10 -1.20
CA ALA A 47 -1.75 3.54 -1.21
C ALA A 47 -0.24 3.81 -1.34
N ARG A 48 0.11 4.97 -1.89
CA ARG A 48 1.51 5.39 -2.11
C ARG A 48 2.30 5.67 -0.82
N HIS A 49 1.66 5.59 0.34
CA HIS A 49 2.25 5.87 1.65
C HIS A 49 2.72 4.60 2.36
N HIS A 50 3.95 4.66 2.88
CA HIS A 50 4.50 3.65 3.79
C HIS A 50 5.34 4.30 4.88
N ARG A 51 5.60 3.55 5.96
CA ARG A 51 6.54 3.95 7.02
C ARG A 51 7.30 2.74 7.53
N THR A 52 8.62 2.82 7.51
CA THR A 52 9.47 1.87 8.24
C THR A 52 9.51 2.28 9.71
N ASP A 53 9.39 1.31 10.61
CA ASP A 53 9.46 1.57 12.04
C ASP A 53 10.91 1.80 12.48
N SER A 54 11.18 2.90 13.20
CA SER A 54 12.52 3.26 13.64
C SER A 54 12.99 2.44 14.84
N GLU A 55 12.06 1.88 15.62
CA GLU A 55 12.35 1.01 16.76
C GLU A 55 12.39 -0.47 16.33
N ASP A 56 11.66 -0.84 15.27
CA ASP A 56 11.69 -2.17 14.65
C ASP A 56 11.98 -2.13 13.13
N PRO A 57 13.25 -2.25 12.69
CA PRO A 57 13.60 -2.22 11.27
C PRO A 57 13.04 -3.39 10.45
N GLN A 58 12.46 -4.42 11.11
CA GLN A 58 11.79 -5.56 10.45
C GLN A 58 10.27 -5.37 10.37
N LEU A 59 9.78 -4.15 10.61
CA LEU A 59 8.38 -3.80 10.54
C LEU A 59 8.17 -2.64 9.56
N ILE A 60 7.26 -2.85 8.61
CA ILE A 60 6.82 -1.81 7.69
C ILE A 60 5.31 -1.61 7.79
N TRP A 61 4.90 -0.35 7.86
CA TRP A 61 3.51 0.07 7.83
C TRP A 61 3.12 0.40 6.39
N ILE A 62 2.04 -0.21 5.92
CA ILE A 62 1.46 0.00 4.59
C ILE A 62 -0.04 0.23 4.70
N ARG A 63 -0.68 0.72 3.64
CA ARG A 63 -2.13 0.91 3.58
C ARG A 63 -2.74 0.20 2.37
N PRO A 64 -3.24 -1.04 2.55
CA PRO A 64 -4.07 -1.69 1.55
C PRO A 64 -5.36 -0.91 1.31
N LEU A 65 -5.75 -0.77 0.04
CA LEU A 65 -6.93 -0.06 -0.40
C LEU A 65 -8.16 -0.96 -0.26
N VAL A 66 -8.74 -0.92 0.95
CA VAL A 66 -9.93 -1.68 1.33
C VAL A 66 -11.03 -0.71 1.72
N GLY A 67 -12.29 -1.00 1.34
CA GLY A 67 -13.45 -0.22 1.77
C GLY A 67 -13.72 1.03 0.94
N GLY A 68 -13.23 1.06 -0.30
CA GLY A 68 -13.66 2.02 -1.31
C GLY A 68 -15.09 1.73 -1.79
N ALA A 69 -15.85 2.79 -2.07
CA ALA A 69 -17.20 2.67 -2.63
C ALA A 69 -17.60 3.91 -3.43
N ALA A 70 -18.52 3.73 -4.38
CA ALA A 70 -19.17 4.84 -5.06
C ALA A 70 -20.18 5.54 -4.12
N ALA A 71 -20.06 6.85 -3.99
CA ALA A 71 -21.02 7.71 -3.33
C ALA A 71 -22.24 8.00 -4.23
N PRO A 72 -23.37 8.45 -3.67
CA PRO A 72 -24.58 8.74 -4.45
C PRO A 72 -24.43 9.81 -5.53
N ASP A 73 -23.42 10.69 -5.41
CA ASP A 73 -23.09 11.72 -6.39
C ASP A 73 -22.15 11.23 -7.52
N GLY A 74 -21.80 9.94 -7.50
CA GLY A 74 -20.92 9.31 -8.49
C GLY A 74 -19.43 9.45 -8.19
N THR A 75 -19.03 10.14 -7.11
CA THR A 75 -17.64 10.14 -6.65
C THR A 75 -17.27 8.80 -6.03
N TYR A 76 -15.98 8.43 -6.10
CA TYR A 76 -15.49 7.25 -5.38
C TYR A 76 -14.76 7.70 -4.13
N VAL A 77 -15.19 7.20 -2.97
CA VAL A 77 -14.67 7.60 -1.67
C VAL A 77 -14.17 6.38 -0.90
N PHE A 78 -13.16 6.60 -0.06
CA PHE A 78 -12.66 5.59 0.87
C PHE A 78 -13.10 5.92 2.28
N ASN A 79 -13.58 4.90 3.01
CA ASN A 79 -13.71 4.99 4.44
C ASN A 79 -12.33 4.78 5.07
N LEU A 80 -11.75 5.83 5.67
CA LEU A 80 -10.40 5.80 6.22
C LEU A 80 -10.24 4.93 7.47
N SER A 81 -11.33 4.58 8.15
CA SER A 81 -11.34 3.58 9.22
C SER A 81 -11.21 2.14 8.68
N LEU A 82 -11.75 1.88 7.48
CA LEU A 82 -11.62 0.60 6.78
C LEU A 82 -10.31 0.51 5.98
N THR A 83 -9.92 1.59 5.31
CA THR A 83 -8.63 1.78 4.62
C THR A 83 -7.52 2.09 5.62
N ARG A 84 -7.48 1.31 6.69
CA ARG A 84 -6.51 1.45 7.78
C ARG A 84 -5.16 0.88 7.41
N ARG A 85 -4.14 1.36 8.10
CA ARG A 85 -2.78 0.85 7.96
C ARG A 85 -2.65 -0.55 8.56
N ARG A 86 -1.70 -1.29 8.02
CA ARG A 86 -1.33 -2.63 8.43
C ARG A 86 0.18 -2.70 8.60
N SER A 87 0.62 -3.24 9.72
CA SER A 87 2.02 -3.59 9.94
C SER A 87 2.31 -4.93 9.31
N LEU A 88 3.32 -4.99 8.45
CA LEU A 88 3.94 -6.22 8.00
C LEU A 88 5.26 -6.40 8.75
N ARG A 89 5.28 -7.31 9.72
CA ARG A 89 6.53 -7.74 10.37
C ARG A 89 7.11 -8.93 9.61
N TRP A 90 8.33 -8.79 9.11
CA TRP A 90 9.00 -9.78 8.27
C TRP A 90 10.23 -10.39 8.95
N THR A 91 10.66 -11.56 8.48
CA THR A 91 11.87 -12.26 8.95
C THR A 91 12.94 -12.38 7.87
N ALA A 92 12.53 -12.35 6.60
CA ALA A 92 13.41 -12.19 5.45
C ALA A 92 12.73 -11.34 4.38
N ALA A 93 13.51 -10.56 3.65
CA ALA A 93 13.06 -9.73 2.54
C ALA A 93 14.04 -9.89 1.36
N GLN A 94 13.52 -10.01 0.14
CA GLN A 94 14.33 -10.15 -1.07
C GLN A 94 13.55 -9.65 -2.30
N LEU A 95 14.29 -9.41 -3.38
CA LEU A 95 13.69 -9.30 -4.71
C LEU A 95 13.53 -10.69 -5.31
N ASP A 96 12.37 -10.93 -5.92
CA ASP A 96 12.19 -12.11 -6.76
C ASP A 96 12.77 -11.89 -8.17
N THR A 97 12.66 -12.90 -9.03
CA THR A 97 13.17 -12.83 -10.41
C THR A 97 12.41 -11.85 -11.31
N SER A 98 11.21 -11.43 -10.93
CA SER A 98 10.40 -10.45 -11.65
C SER A 98 10.68 -9.01 -11.20
N GLY A 99 11.48 -8.83 -10.14
CA GLY A 99 11.70 -7.53 -9.51
C GLY A 99 10.58 -7.12 -8.55
N SER A 100 9.75 -8.08 -8.13
CA SER A 100 8.77 -7.90 -7.05
C SER A 100 9.45 -8.06 -5.70
N VAL A 101 8.94 -7.37 -4.69
CA VAL A 101 9.46 -7.44 -3.32
C VAL A 101 8.75 -8.57 -2.59
N GLN A 102 9.50 -9.59 -2.19
CA GLN A 102 9.01 -10.73 -1.44
C GLN A 102 9.44 -10.63 0.02
N LEU A 103 8.46 -10.63 0.92
CA LEU A 103 8.65 -10.64 2.37
C LEU A 103 8.15 -11.97 2.94
N ARG A 104 9.00 -12.67 3.71
CA ARG A 104 8.55 -13.75 4.60
C ARG A 104 8.05 -13.13 5.88
N LEU A 105 6.75 -13.22 6.13
CA LEU A 105 6.12 -12.65 7.31
C LEU A 105 6.44 -13.49 8.55
N SER A 106 6.50 -12.83 9.70
CA SER A 106 6.66 -13.50 11.01
C SER A 106 5.49 -14.44 11.36
N SER A 107 4.35 -14.28 10.70
CA SER A 107 3.19 -15.18 10.77
C SER A 107 3.37 -16.50 10.00
N GLY A 108 4.41 -16.62 9.17
CA GLY A 108 4.65 -17.77 8.27
C GLY A 108 4.07 -17.60 6.87
N GLU A 109 3.31 -16.53 6.62
CA GLU A 109 2.80 -16.15 5.30
C GLU A 109 3.92 -15.51 4.44
N THR A 110 3.68 -15.45 3.13
CA THR A 110 4.52 -14.68 2.21
C THR A 110 3.73 -13.49 1.67
N ALA A 111 4.27 -12.29 1.83
CA ALA A 111 3.77 -11.08 1.18
C ALA A 111 4.60 -10.77 -0.06
N LEU A 112 3.92 -10.51 -1.18
CA LEU A 112 4.51 -10.08 -2.43
C LEU A 112 3.97 -8.68 -2.76
N ILE A 113 4.88 -7.72 -2.91
CA ILE A 113 4.58 -6.38 -3.39
C ILE A 113 5.09 -6.27 -4.82
N GLN A 114 4.18 -5.99 -5.75
CA GLN A 114 4.42 -6.04 -7.19
C GLN A 114 3.60 -4.95 -7.89
N PRO A 115 3.85 -4.67 -9.19
CA PRO A 115 3.02 -3.74 -9.95
C PRO A 115 1.52 -4.07 -9.82
N ALA A 116 0.70 -3.05 -9.62
CA ALA A 116 -0.74 -3.20 -9.62
C ALA A 116 -1.25 -3.42 -11.04
N GLU A 117 -2.20 -4.32 -11.21
CA GLU A 117 -2.85 -4.58 -12.49
C GLU A 117 -4.38 -4.60 -12.31
N GLY A 118 -5.14 -4.61 -13.41
CA GLY A 118 -6.59 -4.86 -13.38
C GLY A 118 -7.38 -3.98 -12.39
N GLU A 119 -8.09 -4.62 -11.47
CA GLU A 119 -8.94 -3.95 -10.49
C GLU A 119 -8.13 -3.24 -9.40
N GLU A 120 -6.98 -3.80 -9.02
CA GLU A 120 -6.08 -3.21 -8.02
C GLU A 120 -5.49 -1.90 -8.52
N LEU A 121 -5.08 -1.83 -9.79
CA LEU A 121 -4.61 -0.58 -10.39
C LEU A 121 -5.74 0.45 -10.47
N ALA A 122 -6.96 0.03 -10.83
CA ALA A 122 -8.12 0.91 -10.83
C ALA A 122 -8.44 1.46 -9.44
N GLU A 123 -8.26 0.67 -8.37
CA GLU A 123 -8.37 1.13 -6.98
C GLU A 123 -7.27 2.13 -6.61
N VAL A 124 -6.02 1.91 -7.03
CA VAL A 124 -4.93 2.89 -6.82
C VAL A 124 -5.27 4.23 -7.47
N GLN A 125 -5.75 4.23 -8.71
CA GLN A 125 -6.15 5.46 -9.39
C GLN A 125 -7.37 6.14 -8.74
N ARG A 126 -8.29 5.36 -8.16
CA ARG A 126 -9.41 5.92 -7.37
C ARG A 126 -8.90 6.53 -6.07
N TRP A 127 -7.92 5.91 -5.43
CA TRP A 127 -7.28 6.44 -4.24
C TRP A 127 -6.59 7.78 -4.51
N ASP A 128 -5.81 7.88 -5.60
CA ASP A 128 -5.13 9.12 -5.97
C ASP A 128 -6.14 10.28 -6.20
N ARG A 129 -7.25 10.00 -6.90
CA ARG A 129 -8.34 10.98 -7.05
C ARG A 129 -9.06 11.30 -5.75
N PHE A 130 -9.16 10.34 -4.83
CA PHE A 130 -9.78 10.56 -3.53
C PHE A 130 -8.91 11.45 -2.65
N THR A 131 -7.59 11.29 -2.67
CA THR A 131 -6.66 12.15 -1.92
C THR A 131 -6.74 13.60 -2.35
N ASP A 132 -7.03 13.89 -3.63
CA ASP A 132 -7.29 15.25 -4.12
C ASP A 132 -8.53 15.93 -3.48
N LEU A 133 -9.42 15.16 -2.86
CA LEU A 133 -10.61 15.67 -2.15
C LEU A 133 -10.34 16.02 -0.69
N LEU A 134 -9.17 15.63 -0.17
CA LEU A 134 -8.76 15.89 1.21
C LEU A 134 -8.32 17.35 1.36
N THR A 135 -8.67 17.95 2.49
CA THR A 135 -8.04 19.20 2.90
C THR A 135 -6.59 18.96 3.33
N ARG A 136 -5.76 20.01 3.37
CA ARG A 136 -4.37 19.89 3.85
C ARG A 136 -4.25 19.31 5.25
N ASP A 137 -5.21 19.63 6.13
CA ASP A 137 -5.22 19.10 7.50
C ASP A 137 -5.61 17.61 7.51
N GLU A 138 -6.50 17.19 6.60
CA GLU A 138 -6.84 15.77 6.42
C GLU A 138 -5.67 14.99 5.77
N GLU A 139 -4.98 15.57 4.80
CA GLU A 139 -3.79 14.98 4.19
C GLU A 139 -2.66 14.86 5.23
N ALA A 140 -2.39 15.93 5.98
CA ALA A 140 -1.42 15.90 7.07
C ALA A 140 -1.79 14.85 8.13
N ALA A 141 -3.06 14.72 8.52
CA ALA A 141 -3.49 13.68 9.47
C ALA A 141 -3.38 12.26 8.88
N LEU A 142 -3.53 12.12 7.55
CA LEU A 142 -3.33 10.85 6.85
C LEU A 142 -1.84 10.43 6.83
N ASP A 143 -0.95 11.43 6.73
CA ASP A 143 0.51 11.34 6.65
C ASP A 143 1.22 11.34 8.01
N GLU A 144 0.62 11.92 9.06
CA GLU A 144 1.17 11.94 10.42
C GLU A 144 1.15 10.55 11.04
N LEU A 145 0.30 9.66 10.54
CA LEU A 145 0.36 8.24 10.86
C LEU A 145 0.13 7.93 12.36
N ASP A 146 -0.58 8.80 13.09
CA ASP A 146 -0.71 8.71 14.56
C ASP A 146 -1.94 7.93 15.08
N GLY A 147 -2.95 7.64 14.24
CA GLY A 147 -4.19 6.98 14.68
C GLY A 147 -4.57 5.68 13.96
N ASP A 148 -5.16 4.74 14.71
CA ASP A 148 -5.83 3.52 14.21
C ASP A 148 -7.30 3.75 13.80
N SER A 149 -7.83 4.94 14.05
CA SER A 149 -9.22 5.32 13.75
C SER A 149 -9.27 6.74 13.21
N TRP A 150 -10.12 6.98 12.21
CA TRP A 150 -10.33 8.29 11.63
C TRP A 150 -11.54 8.98 12.28
N HIS A 151 -11.44 10.29 12.54
CA HIS A 151 -12.51 11.07 13.18
C HIS A 151 -13.08 12.20 12.30
N GLY A 152 -12.61 12.33 11.05
CA GLY A 152 -13.08 13.33 10.09
C GLY A 152 -14.21 12.85 9.17
N ARG A 153 -14.46 13.60 8.10
CA ARG A 153 -15.57 13.38 7.14
C ARG A 153 -15.64 11.96 6.54
N TYR A 154 -14.50 11.29 6.45
CA TYR A 154 -14.35 9.97 5.84
C TYR A 154 -14.13 8.84 6.86
N ALA A 155 -14.66 9.00 8.08
CA ALA A 155 -14.59 7.97 9.13
C ALA A 155 -15.43 6.73 8.81
#